data_AF-A0A6G0W1T3-F1
#
_entry.id   AF-A0A6G0W1T3-F1
#
_cell.length_a   1.000
_cell.length_b   1.000
_cell.length_c   1.000
_cell.angle_alpha   90.00
_cell.angle_beta   90.00
_cell.angle_gamma   90.00
#
_symmetry.space_group_name_H-M   'P 1'
#
loop_
_entity.id
_entity.type
_entity.pdbx_description
1 polymer ?
#
loop_
_entity_poly.entity_id
_entity_poly.type
_entity_poly.pdbx_seq_one_letter_code
_entity_poly.pdbx_strand_id
1 'polypeptide(L)'
;MYTITLNRNSSELTCDIFPSLEVTNTAQICLLSLQTNNSIPNIGPSCNTIGFRNMIGQNDYVIIPTGSYELDNLESVIQKMMTDYISWFELKADTSTLKCILSCSHEEDFSVENSIASILGFRNVLYTTGMTHESENTVKIMKINSIKVECNLITRSFCDGAPSQIIHELYPTI
;
A
#
# COMPACT_ATOMS: atom_id res chain seq x y z
N MET A 1 21.28 18.65 25.21
CA MET A 1 20.56 17.54 24.56
C MET A 1 19.56 18.16 23.62
N TYR A 2 19.63 17.84 22.33
CA TYR A 2 18.67 18.33 21.33
C TYR A 2 17.72 17.19 20.98
N THR A 3 16.43 17.48 20.92
CA THR A 3 15.40 16.54 20.44
C THR A 3 14.72 17.18 19.24
N ILE A 4 14.74 16.49 18.11
CA ILE A 4 14.09 16.92 16.87
C ILE A 4 12.90 16.00 16.64
N THR A 5 11.72 16.59 16.43
CA THR A 5 10.49 15.84 16.18
C THR A 5 9.93 16.26 14.83
N LEU A 6 9.73 15.28 13.94
CA LEU A 6 9.10 15.46 12.65
C LEU A 6 7.74 14.76 12.67
N ASN A 7 6.69 15.47 12.28
CA ASN A 7 5.34 14.92 12.16
C ASN A 7 4.67 15.50 10.91
N ARG A 8 4.38 14.66 9.93
CA ARG A 8 3.57 14.98 8.75
C ARG A 8 2.89 13.71 8.24
N ASN A 9 1.91 13.92 7.37
CA ASN A 9 1.21 12.85 6.63
C ASN A 9 1.92 12.54 5.29
N SER A 10 3.26 12.57 5.28
CA SER A 10 4.08 12.37 4.07
C SER A 10 4.98 11.15 4.27
N SER A 11 5.27 10.44 3.18
CA SER A 11 6.25 9.34 3.16
C SER A 11 7.69 9.84 3.32
N GLU A 12 7.94 11.11 3.01
CA GLU A 12 9.24 11.76 3.18
C GLU A 12 9.10 12.89 4.22
N LEU A 13 9.97 12.85 5.24
CA LEU A 13 10.02 13.77 6.36
C LEU A 13 11.45 14.29 6.50
N THR A 14 11.65 15.58 6.24
CA THR A 14 12.95 16.24 6.36
C THR A 14 12.82 17.55 7.13
N CYS A 15 13.92 18.00 7.73
CA CYS A 15 14.01 19.28 8.42
C CYS A 15 15.43 19.82 8.33
N ASP A 16 15.54 21.07 7.89
CA ASP A 16 16.79 21.82 7.92
C ASP A 16 16.83 22.67 9.20
N ILE A 17 17.92 22.56 9.94
CA ILE A 17 18.08 23.27 11.22
C ILE A 17 19.02 24.46 11.02
N PHE A 18 18.52 25.65 11.33
CA PHE A 18 19.30 26.89 11.32
C PHE A 18 19.13 27.66 12.64
N PRO A 19 20.23 28.13 13.28
CA PRO A 19 21.63 27.93 12.89
C PRO A 19 22.05 26.45 12.99
N SER A 20 23.12 26.08 12.28
CA SER A 20 23.61 24.70 12.28
C SER A 20 23.91 24.19 13.69
N LEU A 21 23.66 22.90 13.91
CA LEU A 21 23.99 22.27 15.18
C LEU A 21 25.51 22.13 15.31
N GLU A 22 26.10 22.88 16.24
CA GLU A 22 27.49 22.71 16.65
C GLU A 22 27.65 21.41 17.44
N VAL A 23 28.37 20.44 16.88
CA VAL A 23 28.59 19.10 17.47
C VAL A 23 30.07 18.82 17.67
N THR A 24 30.41 18.15 18.75
CA THR A 24 31.79 17.67 19.00
C THR A 24 32.02 16.30 18.36
N ASN A 25 33.27 15.91 18.18
CA ASN A 25 33.63 14.59 17.63
C ASN A 25 33.18 13.39 18.51
N THR A 26 32.73 13.65 19.74
CA THR A 26 32.22 12.64 20.68
C THR A 26 30.69 12.64 20.76
N ALA A 27 30.02 13.50 19.98
CA ALA A 27 28.57 13.56 19.96
C ALA A 27 27.99 12.25 19.41
N GLN A 28 26.86 11.84 19.98
CA GLN A 28 26.12 10.65 19.57
C GLN A 28 24.72 11.06 19.16
N ILE A 29 24.19 10.36 18.14
CA ILE A 29 22.82 10.49 17.68
C ILE A 29 22.14 9.14 17.92
N CYS A 30 20.89 9.19 18.37
CA CYS A 30 20.07 8.02 18.60
C CYS A 30 18.64 8.32 18.14
N LEU A 31 17.99 7.33 17.52
CA LEU A 31 16.57 7.37 17.28
C LEU A 31 15.83 7.06 18.58
N LEU A 32 15.13 8.05 19.13
CA LEU A 32 14.36 7.87 20.36
C LEU A 32 13.04 7.15 20.12
N SER A 33 12.33 7.49 19.04
CA SER A 33 11.05 6.89 18.70
C SER A 33 10.75 7.10 17.22
N LEU A 34 10.19 6.08 16.58
CA LEU A 34 9.55 6.17 15.27
C LEU A 34 8.14 5.61 15.43
N GLN A 35 7.15 6.44 15.14
CA GLN A 35 5.75 6.06 15.16
C GLN A 35 5.21 6.26 13.76
N THR A 36 4.78 5.17 13.15
CA THR A 36 4.14 5.16 11.84
C THR A 36 2.75 4.59 12.02
N ASN A 37 1.74 5.29 11.52
CA ASN A 37 0.41 4.71 11.41
C ASN A 37 0.30 4.02 10.05
N ASN A 38 -0.56 3.00 9.91
CA ASN A 38 -0.88 2.31 8.66
C ASN A 38 -1.53 3.23 7.58
N SER A 39 -1.34 4.54 7.67
CA SER A 39 -1.96 5.59 6.87
C SER A 39 -1.35 5.76 5.47
N ILE A 40 -0.54 4.81 4.99
CA ILE A 40 0.05 4.91 3.65
C ILE A 40 -0.93 4.24 2.69
N PRO A 41 -1.70 5.03 1.90
CA PRO A 41 -2.85 4.49 1.19
C PRO A 41 -2.42 3.51 0.12
N ASN A 42 -2.87 2.27 0.25
CA ASN A 42 -2.69 1.29 -0.80
C ASN A 42 -3.66 1.54 -1.96
N ILE A 43 -4.87 2.03 -1.68
CA ILE A 43 -5.80 2.57 -2.68
C ILE A 43 -5.61 4.08 -2.85
N GLY A 44 -5.51 4.52 -4.10
CA GLY A 44 -5.46 5.94 -4.46
C GLY A 44 -6.00 6.16 -5.88
N PRO A 45 -6.04 7.43 -6.36
CA PRO A 45 -6.70 7.77 -7.63
C PRO A 45 -6.19 7.02 -8.87
N SER A 46 -4.99 6.46 -8.83
CA SER A 46 -4.38 5.68 -9.92
C SER A 46 -4.80 4.20 -9.94
N CYS A 47 -5.43 3.69 -8.87
CA CYS A 47 -5.70 2.26 -8.65
C CYS A 47 -6.85 2.07 -7.64
N ASN A 48 -8.04 2.52 -7.99
CA ASN A 48 -9.21 2.52 -7.13
C ASN A 48 -10.52 2.09 -7.80
N THR A 49 -10.47 1.60 -9.03
CA THR A 49 -11.68 1.29 -9.79
C THR A 49 -11.80 -0.22 -10.05
N ILE A 50 -13.00 -0.76 -9.91
CA ILE A 50 -13.37 -2.08 -10.40
C ILE A 50 -14.63 -1.96 -11.26
N GLY A 51 -14.63 -2.57 -12.44
CA GLY A 51 -15.78 -2.63 -13.32
C GLY A 51 -16.56 -3.93 -13.10
N PHE A 52 -17.88 -3.86 -13.12
CA PHE A 52 -18.76 -5.01 -13.14
C PHE A 52 -19.61 -4.97 -14.40
N ARG A 53 -19.59 -6.04 -15.19
CA ARG A 53 -20.35 -6.11 -16.43
C ARG A 53 -21.78 -6.56 -16.17
N ASN A 54 -22.74 -5.77 -16.65
CA ASN A 54 -24.15 -6.11 -16.56
C ASN A 54 -24.59 -7.03 -17.71
N MET A 55 -25.85 -7.51 -17.65
CA MET A 55 -26.39 -8.48 -18.62
C MET A 55 -26.48 -7.96 -20.07
N ILE A 56 -26.40 -6.64 -20.27
CA ILE A 56 -26.40 -6.00 -21.60
C ILE A 56 -24.98 -5.65 -22.09
N GLY A 57 -23.96 -6.05 -21.33
CA GLY A 57 -22.56 -5.91 -21.70
C GLY A 57 -21.95 -4.54 -21.42
N GLN A 58 -22.60 -3.69 -20.63
CA GLN A 58 -22.08 -2.39 -20.17
C GLN A 58 -21.43 -2.55 -18.78
N ASN A 59 -20.49 -1.66 -18.46
CA ASN A 59 -19.79 -1.66 -17.17
C ASN A 59 -20.43 -0.67 -16.20
N ASP A 60 -20.73 -1.15 -15.00
CA ASP A 60 -20.94 -0.32 -13.82
C ASP A 60 -19.65 -0.27 -13.02
N TYR A 61 -19.29 0.92 -12.55
CA TYR A 61 -18.00 1.15 -11.90
C TYR A 61 -18.16 1.38 -10.41
N VAL A 62 -17.34 0.68 -9.62
CA VAL A 62 -17.16 0.99 -8.20
C VAL A 62 -15.84 1.71 -8.02
N ILE A 63 -15.93 2.97 -7.58
CA ILE A 63 -14.79 3.83 -7.26
C ILE A 63 -14.55 3.78 -5.75
N ILE A 64 -13.48 3.09 -5.37
CA ILE A 64 -13.12 2.88 -3.97
C ILE A 64 -12.48 4.16 -3.43
N PRO A 65 -12.87 4.63 -2.22
CA PRO A 65 -12.24 5.80 -1.62
C PRO A 65 -10.74 5.58 -1.40
N THR A 66 -9.95 6.66 -1.45
CA THR A 66 -8.52 6.61 -1.09
C THR A 66 -8.37 6.22 0.37
N GLY A 67 -7.51 5.26 0.65
CA GLY A 67 -7.30 4.76 1.99
C GLY A 67 -6.36 3.56 2.05
N SER A 68 -6.16 3.06 3.26
CA SER A 68 -5.41 1.84 3.54
C SER A 68 -6.40 0.75 3.91
N TYR A 69 -6.43 -0.31 3.12
CA TYR A 69 -7.39 -1.39 3.28
C TYR A 69 -6.68 -2.74 3.28
N GLU A 70 -7.00 -3.57 4.27
CA GLU A 70 -6.78 -5.02 4.15
C GLU A 70 -7.78 -5.61 3.15
N LEU A 71 -7.53 -6.84 2.71
CA LEU A 71 -8.36 -7.50 1.70
C LEU A 71 -9.83 -7.62 2.15
N ASP A 72 -10.06 -8.01 3.40
CA ASP A 72 -11.41 -8.12 3.98
C ASP A 72 -12.11 -6.76 4.08
N ASN A 73 -11.34 -5.68 4.29
CA ASN A 73 -11.89 -4.33 4.29
C ASN A 73 -12.24 -3.87 2.87
N LEU A 74 -11.43 -4.22 1.86
CA LEU A 74 -11.74 -3.96 0.46
C LEU A 74 -13.03 -4.67 0.04
N GLU A 75 -13.16 -5.96 0.38
CA GLU A 75 -14.38 -6.72 0.10
C GLU A 75 -15.61 -6.00 0.69
N SER A 76 -15.54 -5.66 1.98
CA SER A 76 -16.63 -4.98 2.68
C SER A 76 -16.99 -3.62 2.07
N VAL A 77 -16.02 -2.88 1.53
CA VAL A 77 -16.25 -1.58 0.89
C VAL A 77 -16.85 -1.77 -0.50
N ILE A 78 -16.33 -2.71 -1.30
CA ILE A 78 -16.84 -3.01 -2.64
C ILE A 78 -18.28 -3.51 -2.54
N GLN A 79 -18.59 -4.45 -1.64
CA GLN A 79 -19.94 -4.96 -1.42
C GLN A 79 -20.95 -3.87 -1.03
N LYS A 80 -20.52 -2.81 -0.34
CA LYS A 80 -21.39 -1.68 0.02
C LYS A 80 -21.65 -0.72 -1.14
N MET A 81 -20.78 -0.71 -2.15
CA MET A 81 -20.82 0.24 -3.26
C MET A 81 -21.25 -0.43 -4.58
N MET A 82 -21.28 -1.76 -4.62
CA MET A 82 -21.73 -2.54 -5.77
C MET A 82 -23.24 -2.36 -6.02
N THR A 83 -23.65 -2.59 -7.25
CA THR A 83 -25.05 -2.49 -7.70
C THR A 83 -25.88 -3.70 -7.27
N ASP A 84 -27.18 -3.49 -7.06
CA ASP A 84 -28.13 -4.51 -6.52
C ASP A 84 -28.23 -5.80 -7.36
N TYR A 85 -27.87 -5.76 -8.65
CA TYR A 85 -27.90 -6.96 -9.50
C TYR A 85 -26.76 -7.93 -9.18
N ILE A 86 -25.70 -7.46 -8.51
CA ILE A 86 -24.57 -8.29 -8.09
C ILE A 86 -24.97 -9.01 -6.80
N SER A 87 -25.29 -10.29 -6.92
CA SER A 87 -25.85 -11.07 -5.81
C SER A 87 -24.81 -11.45 -4.76
N TRP A 88 -23.54 -11.63 -5.16
CA TRP A 88 -22.43 -11.91 -4.26
C TRP A 88 -21.08 -11.55 -4.90
N PHE A 89 -20.12 -11.20 -4.05
CA PHE A 89 -18.74 -10.82 -4.37
C PHE A 89 -17.86 -11.20 -3.18
N GLU A 90 -16.72 -11.84 -3.39
CA GLU A 90 -15.81 -12.29 -2.34
C GLU A 90 -14.35 -12.12 -2.77
N LEU A 91 -13.51 -11.63 -1.86
CA LEU A 91 -12.06 -11.54 -2.02
C LEU A 91 -11.38 -12.30 -0.88
N LYS A 92 -10.60 -13.32 -1.22
CA LYS A 92 -9.84 -14.11 -0.26
C LYS A 92 -8.35 -14.04 -0.55
N ALA A 93 -7.54 -14.08 0.50
CA ALA A 93 -6.11 -14.28 0.37
C ALA A 93 -5.82 -15.78 0.49
N ASP A 94 -5.08 -16.34 -0.47
CA ASP A 94 -4.44 -17.63 -0.28
C ASP A 94 -3.13 -17.39 0.49
N THR A 95 -3.08 -17.82 1.75
CA THR A 95 -1.92 -17.61 2.62
C THR A 95 -0.70 -18.44 2.23
N SER A 96 -0.88 -19.48 1.41
CA SER A 96 0.21 -20.31 0.92
C SER A 96 0.87 -19.74 -0.34
N THR A 97 0.10 -19.10 -1.22
CA THR A 97 0.59 -18.50 -2.46
C THR A 97 0.75 -16.98 -2.41
N LEU A 98 0.19 -16.33 -1.38
CA LEU A 98 0.06 -14.87 -1.22
C LEU A 98 -0.71 -14.19 -2.37
N LYS A 99 -1.57 -14.96 -3.04
CA LYS A 99 -2.41 -14.49 -4.14
C LYS A 99 -3.82 -14.16 -3.68
N CYS A 100 -4.54 -13.41 -4.50
CA CYS A 100 -5.94 -13.12 -4.28
C CYS A 100 -6.81 -14.14 -5.03
N ILE A 101 -7.84 -14.62 -4.36
CA ILE A 101 -8.92 -15.41 -4.90
C ILE A 101 -10.14 -14.48 -4.98
N LEU A 102 -10.59 -14.19 -6.19
CA LEU A 102 -11.77 -13.40 -6.49
C LEU A 102 -12.90 -14.33 -6.90
N SER A 103 -14.09 -14.12 -6.35
CA SER A 103 -15.28 -14.83 -6.78
C SER A 103 -16.46 -13.85 -6.83
N CYS A 104 -17.16 -13.79 -7.96
CA CYS A 104 -18.33 -12.93 -8.12
C CYS A 104 -19.44 -13.60 -8.91
N SER A 105 -20.65 -13.11 -8.67
CA SER A 105 -21.85 -13.44 -9.46
C SER A 105 -21.83 -12.91 -10.90
N HIS A 106 -21.00 -11.91 -11.21
CA HIS A 106 -20.97 -11.21 -12.50
C HIS A 106 -19.54 -11.11 -13.03
N GLU A 107 -19.39 -10.77 -14.30
CA GLU A 107 -18.06 -10.57 -14.90
C GLU A 107 -17.42 -9.30 -14.33
N GLU A 108 -16.15 -9.40 -13.96
CA GLU A 108 -15.34 -8.31 -13.44
C GLU A 108 -14.42 -7.79 -14.53
N ASP A 109 -14.56 -6.51 -14.87
CA ASP A 109 -13.72 -5.84 -15.84
C ASP A 109 -12.59 -5.09 -15.14
N PHE A 110 -11.38 -5.66 -15.21
CA PHE A 110 -10.16 -5.02 -14.75
C PHE A 110 -9.40 -4.27 -15.86
N SER A 111 -9.90 -4.26 -17.09
CA SER A 111 -9.33 -3.46 -18.19
C SER A 111 -9.66 -1.96 -18.10
N VAL A 112 -10.47 -1.59 -17.11
CA VAL A 112 -10.88 -0.22 -16.81
C VAL A 112 -9.70 0.69 -16.42
N GLU A 113 -9.87 1.99 -16.61
CA GLU A 113 -8.90 2.98 -16.14
C GLU A 113 -8.79 2.96 -14.61
N ASN A 114 -7.59 3.20 -14.08
CA ASN A 114 -7.31 3.21 -12.64
C ASN A 114 -7.75 1.91 -11.93
N SER A 115 -7.65 0.78 -12.63
CA SER A 115 -8.04 -0.54 -12.13
C SER A 115 -7.32 -0.93 -10.83
N ILE A 116 -8.07 -1.50 -9.89
CA ILE A 116 -7.54 -2.07 -8.65
C ILE A 116 -6.75 -3.38 -8.88
N ALA A 117 -6.83 -3.98 -10.07
CA ALA A 117 -6.19 -5.25 -10.39
C ALA A 117 -4.69 -5.30 -10.03
N SER A 118 -3.96 -4.20 -10.24
CA SER A 118 -2.53 -4.13 -9.89
C SER A 118 -2.24 -4.35 -8.40
N ILE A 119 -3.20 -4.03 -7.54
CA ILE A 119 -3.10 -4.21 -6.07
C ILE A 119 -3.50 -5.64 -5.70
N LEU A 120 -4.55 -6.16 -6.33
CA LEU A 120 -5.03 -7.51 -6.08
C LEU A 120 -4.20 -8.60 -6.78
N GLY A 121 -3.27 -8.21 -7.67
CA GLY A 121 -2.37 -9.12 -8.38
C GLY A 121 -2.94 -9.68 -9.70
N PHE A 122 -4.14 -9.25 -10.10
CA PHE A 122 -4.78 -9.66 -11.35
C PHE A 122 -4.22 -8.93 -12.56
N ARG A 123 -4.42 -9.49 -13.75
CA ARG A 123 -4.20 -8.80 -15.03
C ARG A 123 -5.37 -7.85 -15.33
N ASN A 124 -5.09 -6.82 -16.14
CA ASN A 124 -6.11 -5.87 -16.59
C ASN A 124 -6.93 -6.44 -17.75
N VAL A 125 -7.72 -7.47 -17.46
CA VAL A 125 -8.59 -8.18 -18.42
C VAL A 125 -9.99 -8.38 -17.83
N LEU A 126 -10.91 -8.85 -18.67
CA LEU A 126 -12.25 -9.25 -18.24
C LEU A 126 -12.18 -10.68 -17.66
N TYR A 127 -12.69 -10.86 -16.44
CA TYR A 127 -12.87 -12.15 -15.79
C TYR A 127 -14.33 -12.56 -15.87
N THR A 128 -14.60 -13.80 -16.27
CA THR A 128 -15.96 -14.27 -16.59
C THR A 128 -16.69 -14.79 -15.36
N THR A 129 -18.03 -14.64 -15.36
CA THR A 129 -18.93 -15.11 -14.28
C THR A 129 -18.84 -16.62 -14.02
N GLY A 130 -19.18 -17.03 -12.80
CA GLY A 130 -19.39 -18.43 -12.43
C GLY A 130 -18.12 -19.22 -12.17
N MET A 131 -16.97 -18.55 -12.11
CA MET A 131 -15.69 -19.14 -11.73
C MET A 131 -15.04 -18.35 -10.60
N THR A 132 -14.32 -19.08 -9.75
CA THR A 132 -13.38 -18.49 -8.81
C THR A 132 -12.06 -18.26 -9.55
N HIS A 133 -11.57 -17.02 -9.55
CA HIS A 133 -10.35 -16.62 -10.23
C HIS A 133 -9.23 -16.41 -9.21
N GLU A 134 -8.10 -17.07 -9.43
CA GLU A 134 -6.87 -16.78 -8.69
C GLU A 134 -6.04 -15.74 -9.46
N SER A 135 -5.47 -14.78 -8.74
CA SER A 135 -4.60 -13.76 -9.32
C SER A 135 -3.32 -14.35 -9.93
N GLU A 136 -2.83 -13.76 -11.01
CA GLU A 136 -1.59 -14.21 -11.65
C GLU A 136 -0.36 -13.85 -10.82
N ASN A 137 -0.43 -12.77 -10.05
CA ASN A 137 0.65 -12.29 -9.18
C ASN A 137 0.20 -12.24 -7.72
N THR A 138 1.17 -12.11 -6.82
CA THR A 138 0.89 -11.88 -5.39
C THR A 138 0.21 -10.54 -5.16
N VAL A 139 -0.56 -10.47 -4.07
CA VAL A 139 -1.25 -9.25 -3.64
C VAL A 139 -0.24 -8.21 -3.17
N LYS A 140 -0.45 -6.96 -3.60
CA LYS A 140 0.38 -5.79 -3.28
C LYS A 140 -0.39 -4.80 -2.40
N ILE A 141 -0.93 -5.30 -1.29
CA ILE A 141 -1.65 -4.48 -0.29
C ILE A 141 -0.69 -3.48 0.39
N MET A 142 0.59 -3.81 0.52
CA MET A 142 1.61 -2.87 0.99
C MET A 142 2.41 -2.27 -0.17
N LYS A 143 2.39 -0.93 -0.30
CA LYS A 143 3.23 -0.20 -1.26
C LYS A 143 4.67 0.01 -0.79
N ILE A 144 4.95 -0.23 0.50
CA ILE A 144 6.22 0.12 1.13
C ILE A 144 6.96 -1.13 1.56
N ASN A 145 8.21 -1.21 1.15
CA ASN A 145 9.08 -2.33 1.47
C ASN A 145 9.94 -2.03 2.70
N SER A 146 10.40 -0.80 2.87
CA SER A 146 11.17 -0.39 4.04
C SER A 146 10.92 1.07 4.44
N ILE A 147 11.11 1.33 5.73
CA ILE A 147 11.10 2.67 6.32
C ILE A 147 12.51 2.93 6.83
N LYS A 148 13.13 4.00 6.31
CA LYS A 148 14.50 4.40 6.64
C LYS A 148 14.49 5.72 7.38
N VAL A 149 15.30 5.81 8.43
CA VAL A 149 15.62 7.06 9.12
C VAL A 149 17.06 7.42 8.82
N GLU A 150 17.24 8.51 8.07
CA GLU A 150 18.54 9.01 7.65
C GLU A 150 18.90 10.30 8.37
N CYS A 151 20.18 10.47 8.71
CA CYS A 151 20.71 11.70 9.27
C CYS A 151 22.11 11.99 8.74
N ASN A 152 22.22 13.12 8.04
CA ASN A 152 23.47 13.56 7.40
C ASN A 152 24.60 13.92 8.38
N LEU A 153 24.31 14.05 9.68
CA LEU A 153 25.32 14.26 10.73
C LEU A 153 26.08 12.97 11.09
N ILE A 154 25.63 11.82 10.60
CA ILE A 154 26.33 10.55 10.81
C ILE A 154 27.49 10.45 9.84
N THR A 155 28.68 10.27 10.39
CA THR A 155 29.92 10.11 9.62
C THR A 155 30.55 8.72 9.77
N ARG A 156 30.01 7.86 10.64
CA ARG A 156 30.58 6.53 10.97
C ARG A 156 29.54 5.41 11.10
N SER A 157 28.47 5.43 10.32
CA SER A 157 27.63 4.24 10.11
C SER A 157 28.11 3.53 8.85
N PHE A 158 28.06 2.19 8.84
CA PHE A 158 28.41 1.38 7.67
C PHE A 158 27.26 0.42 7.38
N CYS A 159 26.87 0.32 6.11
CA CYS A 159 25.91 -0.66 5.59
C CYS A 159 26.65 -1.47 4.52
N ASP A 160 26.75 -2.79 4.70
CA ASP A 160 27.49 -3.70 3.81
C ASP A 160 28.93 -3.27 3.49
N GLY A 161 29.61 -2.65 4.47
CA GLY A 161 31.00 -2.18 4.33
C GLY A 161 31.15 -0.81 3.65
N ALA A 162 30.06 -0.20 3.18
CA ALA A 162 30.04 1.17 2.66
C ALA A 162 29.56 2.16 3.73
N PRO A 163 30.10 3.39 3.79
CA PRO A 163 29.57 4.44 4.68
C PRO A 163 28.08 4.68 4.42
N SER A 164 27.30 4.74 5.48
CA SER A 164 25.85 4.97 5.47
C SER A 164 25.49 6.08 6.45
N GLN A 165 24.38 6.75 6.18
CA GLN A 165 23.79 7.77 7.05
C GLN A 165 22.46 7.30 7.66
N ILE A 166 22.18 6.00 7.56
CA ILE A 166 20.98 5.37 8.12
C ILE A 166 21.20 5.13 9.62
N ILE A 167 20.31 5.67 10.45
CA ILE A 167 20.21 5.38 11.90
C ILE A 167 19.46 4.08 12.12
N HIS A 168 18.38 3.88 11.35
CA HIS A 168 17.48 2.75 11.50
C HIS A 168 16.81 2.43 10.18
N GLU A 169 16.71 1.15 9.85
CA GLU A 169 15.92 0.64 8.73
C GLU A 169 15.05 -0.49 9.28
N LEU A 170 13.75 -0.42 8.99
CA LEU A 170 12.81 -1.48 9.31
C LEU A 170 12.00 -1.85 8.08
N TYR A 171 11.73 -3.15 7.96
CA TYR A 171 10.87 -3.72 6.93
C TYR A 171 9.56 -4.04 7.63
N PRO A 172 8.45 -3.37 7.31
CA PRO A 172 7.21 -3.65 8.00
C PRO A 172 6.79 -5.10 7.70
N THR A 173 6.53 -5.86 8.76
CA THR A 173 5.99 -7.22 8.69
C THR A 173 4.48 -7.16 8.77
N ILE A 174 3.82 -7.88 7.86
CA ILE A 174 2.36 -8.12 7.88
C ILE A 174 2.05 -9.14 8.98
#